data_AF-A0AAN7L1B0-F1
#
_entry.id   AF-A0AAN7L1B0-F1
#
_cell.length_a   1.000
_cell.length_b   1.000
_cell.length_c   1.000
_cell.angle_alpha   90.00
_cell.angle_beta   90.00
_cell.angle_gamma   90.00
#
_symmetry.space_group_name_H-M   'P 1'
#
loop_
_entity.id
_entity.type
_entity.pdbx_description
1 polymer ?
#
loop_
_entity_poly.entity_id
_entity_poly.type
_entity_poly.pdbx_seq_one_letter_code
_entity_poly.pdbx_strand_id
1 'polypeptide(L)' 'MIHKSKCVLLLALLVCVALADEENDMKTKQIRVEVENDLPSGHDVTVHCKSKDDDLGVNIVAPNHIYSIGFCI' A
#
# COMPACT_ATOMS: atom_id res chain seq x y z
N MET A 1 25.07 -28.60 -33.61
CA MET A 1 25.50 -27.75 -32.47
C MET A 1 24.41 -26.84 -31.88
N ILE A 2 23.16 -26.88 -32.37
CA ILE A 2 22.09 -25.91 -32.01
C ILE A 2 21.34 -26.28 -30.71
N HIS A 3 21.28 -27.57 -30.33
CA HIS A 3 20.49 -28.02 -29.18
C HIS A 3 21.15 -27.70 -27.83
N LYS A 4 22.49 -27.78 -27.74
CA LYS A 4 23.24 -27.41 -26.53
C LYS A 4 23.16 -25.91 -26.24
N SER A 5 23.16 -25.09 -27.28
CA SER A 5 23.07 -23.62 -27.18
C SER A 5 21.72 -23.15 -26.62
N LYS A 6 20.61 -23.78 -27.02
CA LYS A 6 19.28 -23.48 -26.47
C LYS A 6 19.17 -23.83 -24.98
N CYS A 7 19.72 -24.98 -24.57
CA CYS A 7 19.75 -25.37 -23.15
C CYS A 7 20.62 -24.44 -22.31
N VAL A 8 21.76 -24.00 -22.84
CA VAL A 8 22.63 -23.02 -22.16
C VAL A 8 21.94 -21.67 -22.00
N LEU A 9 21.25 -21.20 -23.04
CA LEU A 9 20.45 -19.97 -22.98
C LEU A 9 19.30 -20.08 -21.97
N LEU A 10 18.60 -21.21 -21.94
CA LEU A 10 17.50 -21.46 -21.00
C LEU A 10 18.00 -21.49 -19.55
N LEU A 11 19.14 -22.16 -19.30
CA LEU A 11 19.76 -22.23 -17.98
C LEU A 11 20.26 -20.86 -17.53
N ALA A 12 20.89 -20.10 -18.42
CA ALA A 12 21.32 -18.74 -18.11
C ALA A 12 20.12 -17.84 -17.75
N LEU A 13 19.01 -17.96 -18.49
CA LEU A 13 17.79 -17.21 -18.21
C LEU A 13 17.19 -17.56 -16.84
N LEU A 14 17.11 -18.86 -16.51
CA LEU A 14 16.58 -19.34 -15.23
C LEU A 14 17.44 -18.87 -14.04
N VAL A 15 18.77 -18.86 -14.21
CA VAL A 15 19.70 -18.31 -13.22
C VAL A 15 19.52 -16.80 -13.06
N CYS A 16 19.35 -16.05 -14.17
CA CYS A 16 19.09 -14.62 -14.10
C CYS A 16 17.78 -14.27 -13.38
N VAL A 17 16.71 -15.06 -13.56
CA VAL A 17 15.45 -14.87 -12.83
C VAL A 17 15.61 -15.22 -11.35
N ALA A 18 16.36 -16.28 -11.02
CA ALA A 18 16.57 -16.69 -9.63
C ALA A 18 17.50 -15.75 -8.84
N LEU A 19 18.36 -15.00 -9.53
CA LEU A 19 19.26 -13.99 -8.94
C LEU A 19 18.69 -12.56 -9.03
N ALA A 20 17.54 -12.38 -9.68
CA ALA A 20 16.85 -11.11 -9.64
C ALA A 20 16.21 -10.97 -8.25
N ASP A 21 16.93 -10.34 -7.33
CA ASP A 21 16.32 -9.88 -6.09
C ASP A 21 15.28 -8.81 -6.42
N GLU A 22 14.02 -9.07 -6.08
CA GLU A 22 12.94 -8.09 -6.07
C GLU A 22 13.11 -7.17 -4.85
N GLU A 23 14.19 -6.39 -4.81
CA GLU A 23 14.32 -5.32 -3.83
C GLU A 23 13.67 -4.04 -4.37
N ASN A 24 12.36 -4.11 -4.60
CA ASN A 24 11.53 -2.91 -4.58
C ASN A 24 11.17 -2.58 -3.12
N ASP A 25 12.18 -2.40 -2.25
CA ASP A 25 11.98 -1.63 -1.01
C ASP A 25 11.99 -0.14 -1.37
N MET A 26 11.08 0.24 -2.27
CA MET A 26 10.73 1.64 -2.44
C MET A 26 10.01 1.98 -1.14
N LYS A 27 10.76 2.52 -0.16
CA LYS A 27 10.21 3.03 1.10
C LYS A 27 9.22 4.15 0.76
N THR A 28 7.99 3.77 0.44
CA THR A 28 6.90 4.68 0.17
C THR A 28 6.71 5.48 1.43
N LYS A 29 6.77 6.81 1.31
CA LYS A 29 6.54 7.67 2.47
C LYS A 29 5.09 7.46 2.89
N GLN A 30 4.87 6.89 4.07
CA GLN A 30 3.52 6.74 4.60
C GLN A 30 3.09 8.06 5.25
N ILE A 31 1.96 8.62 4.81
CA ILE A 31 1.30 9.76 5.45
C ILE A 31 0.17 9.22 6.31
N ARG A 32 0.22 9.56 7.60
CA ARG A 32 -0.86 9.25 8.55
C ARG A 32 -1.80 10.46 8.66
N VAL A 33 -3.09 10.19 8.55
CA VAL A 33 -4.18 11.14 8.76
C VAL A 33 -4.92 10.70 10.02
N GLU A 34 -5.20 11.66 10.91
CA GLU A 34 -5.98 11.43 12.13
C GLU A 34 -7.19 12.36 12.14
N VAL A 35 -8.35 11.79 12.45
CA VAL A 35 -9.61 12.52 12.57
C VAL A 35 -10.11 12.34 13.99
N GLU A 36 -10.08 13.42 14.76
CA GLU A 36 -10.60 13.48 16.12
C GLU A 36 -12.01 14.09 16.12
N ASN A 37 -12.96 13.39 16.72
CA ASN A 37 -14.32 13.90 16.90
C ASN A 37 -14.46 14.60 18.27
N ASP A 38 -14.18 15.90 18.29
CA ASP A 38 -14.37 16.78 19.45
C ASP A 38 -15.66 17.62 19.34
N LEU A 39 -16.72 17.09 18.69
CA LEU A 39 -17.99 17.80 18.59
C LEU A 39 -18.67 17.89 19.97
N PRO A 40 -19.05 19.10 20.43
CA PRO A 40 -19.59 19.31 21.78
C PRO A 40 -20.97 18.70 22.00
N SER A 41 -21.70 18.38 20.92
CA SER A 41 -23.04 17.80 20.95
C SER A 41 -23.06 16.28 21.15
N GLY A 42 -21.90 15.62 21.20
CA GLY A 42 -21.83 14.17 21.35
C GLY A 42 -22.41 13.42 20.15
N HIS A 43 -22.35 14.02 18.95
CA HIS A 43 -22.79 13.37 17.72
C HIS A 43 -21.67 12.57 17.07
N ASP A 44 -22.07 11.47 16.44
CA ASP A 44 -21.20 10.71 15.55
C ASP A 44 -20.83 11.55 14.31
N VAL A 45 -19.57 11.46 13.90
CA VAL A 45 -19.08 12.07 12.66
C VAL A 45 -18.89 10.98 11.61
N THR A 46 -19.52 11.16 10.45
CA THR A 46 -19.31 10.29 9.30
C THR A 46 -18.20 10.87 8.42
N VAL A 47 -17.13 10.09 8.21
CA VAL A 47 -15.93 10.49 7.46
C VAL A 47 -15.78 9.58 6.25
N HIS A 48 -15.69 10.15 5.05
CA HIS A 48 -15.29 9.41 3.84
C HIS A 48 -13.84 9.77 3.50
N CYS A 49 -12.93 8.81 3.59
CA CYS A 49 -11.51 9.00 3.28
C CYS A 49 -11.19 8.49 1.87
N LYS A 50 -10.67 9.38 1.01
CA LYS A 50 -10.22 9.05 -0.34
C LYS A 50 -9.00 9.88 -0.74
N SER A 51 -7.98 9.25 -1.31
CA SER A 51 -6.79 9.90 -1.86
C SER A 51 -6.50 9.36 -3.26
N LYS A 52 -6.68 10.19 -4.29
CA LYS A 52 -6.53 9.80 -5.71
C LYS A 52 -7.33 8.52 -6.04
N ASP A 53 -6.64 7.40 -6.24
CA ASP A 53 -7.20 6.10 -6.61
C ASP A 53 -7.49 5.20 -5.39
N ASP A 54 -7.05 5.60 -4.19
CA ASP A 54 -7.25 4.88 -2.93
C ASP A 54 -8.51 5.39 -2.22
N ASP A 55 -9.56 4.57 -2.24
CA ASP A 55 -10.85 4.85 -1.61
C ASP A 55 -11.05 3.91 -0.43
N LEU A 56 -11.02 4.47 0.77
CA LEU A 56 -11.05 3.72 2.03
C LEU A 56 -12.46 3.65 2.60
N GLY A 57 -13.43 4.19 1.86
CA GLY A 57 -14.83 4.17 2.20
C GLY A 57 -15.18 5.08 3.38
N VAL A 58 -16.33 4.80 3.96
CA VAL A 58 -16.97 5.61 4.99
C VAL A 58 -16.75 5.00 6.36
N ASN A 59 -16.35 5.82 7.32
CA ASN A 59 -16.13 5.45 8.70
C ASN A 59 -16.93 6.38 9.62
N ILE A 60 -17.41 5.84 10.75
CA ILE A 60 -18.10 6.61 11.76
C ILE A 60 -17.15 6.80 12.95
N VAL A 61 -16.93 8.04 13.34
CA VAL A 61 -16.10 8.42 14.48
C VAL A 61 -17.01 8.86 15.61
N ALA A 62 -17.08 8.05 16.68
CA ALA A 62 -17.85 8.36 17.87
C ALA A 62 -17.30 9.58 18.62
N PRO A 63 -18.07 10.23 19.51
CA PRO A 63 -17.59 11.38 20.29
C PRO A 63 -16.34 11.05 21.10
N ASN A 64 -15.39 11.98 21.14
CA ASN A 64 -14.09 11.86 21.81
C ASN A 64 -13.23 10.67 21.33
N HIS A 65 -13.47 10.19 20.11
CA HIS A 65 -12.66 9.13 19.49
C HIS A 65 -11.82 9.69 18.34
N ILE A 66 -10.73 8.98 18.07
CA ILE A 66 -9.81 9.27 16.97
C ILE A 66 -9.87 8.11 15.98
N TYR A 67 -10.02 8.45 14.70
CA TYR A 67 -9.85 7.55 13.59
C TYR A 67 -8.52 7.84 12.89
N SER A 68 -7.65 6.83 12.76
CA SER A 68 -6.33 6.96 12.14
C SER A 68 -6.23 6.11 10.88
N ILE A 69 -5.69 6.68 9.80
CA ILE A 69 -5.48 6.00 8.53
C ILE A 69 -4.16 6.40 7.87
N GLY A 70 -3.56 5.50 7.10
CA GLY A 70 -2.29 5.72 6.41
C GLY A 70 -2.42 5.59 4.90
N PHE A 71 -1.82 6.52 4.16
CA PHE A 71 -1.66 6.46 2.71
C PHE A 71 -0.18 6.32 2.36
N CYS A 72 0.16 5.39 1.48
CA CYS A 72 1.50 5.31 0.89
C CYS A 72 1.57 6.26 -0.31
N ILE A 73 2.63 7.09 -0.36
CA ILE A 73 2.95 7.96 -1.50
C ILE A 73 4.01 7.31 -2.38
#